data_AF-A0AA36I9M5-F1
#
_entry.id   AF-A0AA36I9M5-F1
#
_cell.length_a   1.000
_cell.length_b   1.000
_cell.length_c   1.000
_cell.angle_alpha   90.00
_cell.angle_beta   90.00
_cell.angle_gamma   90.00
#
_symmetry.space_group_name_H-M   'P 1'
#
loop_
_entity.id
_entity.type
_entity.pdbx_description
1 polymer ?
#
loop_
_entity_poly.entity_id
_entity_poly.type
_entity_poly.pdbx_seq_one_letter_code
_entity_poly.pdbx_strand_id
1 'polypeptide(L)'
;RIAPQRDPERPLRPATSWILFLQDFRAQTTALKGKEVMSAASQKWKAMAADSKAKYEEPAKEARSKYAQAMKSYVESGKKDAWKRDPERPTRPLLPYMRFMQEYRKTATGSMLEVTKSGASEWRAMSDAEKRRWAGSYDTEKAEYAEAMRKYKESGKEAAYKEKVGILAQQEKLKAKKAKVSEKAKAAKTAEKATKKSKSKAADKVKKGAPTKVAKAEAEAAKEVLKKAKAKAKA
;
A
#
# COMPACT_ATOMS: atom_id res chain seq x y z
N ARG A 1 1.45 5.38 6.19
CA ARG A 1 0.40 4.64 5.45
C ARG A 1 1.03 3.41 4.80
N ILE A 2 0.56 2.20 5.09
CA ILE A 2 0.99 1.00 4.37
C ILE A 2 0.28 1.04 3.02
N ALA A 3 1.03 0.96 1.91
CA ALA A 3 0.43 0.98 0.58
C ALA A 3 -0.63 -0.14 0.44
N PRO A 4 -1.75 0.09 -0.27
CA PRO A 4 -2.71 -0.97 -0.57
C PRO A 4 -1.98 -2.12 -1.27
N GLN A 5 -2.23 -3.34 -0.82
CA GLN A 5 -1.45 -4.51 -1.23
C GLN A 5 -1.76 -4.89 -2.68
N ARG A 6 -0.70 -5.18 -3.43
CA ARG A 6 -0.78 -5.67 -4.80
C ARG A 6 -0.99 -7.18 -4.77
N ASP A 7 -1.93 -7.65 -5.58
CA ASP A 7 -2.11 -9.08 -5.84
C ASP A 7 -0.81 -9.72 -6.40
N PRO A 8 -0.32 -10.81 -5.78
CA PRO A 8 0.80 -11.59 -6.30
C PRO A 8 0.60 -12.12 -7.72
N GLU A 9 -0.62 -12.54 -8.08
CA GLU A 9 -0.94 -13.14 -9.38
C GLU A 9 -1.20 -12.10 -10.48
N ARG A 10 -1.38 -10.83 -10.11
CA ARG A 10 -1.56 -9.76 -11.08
C ARG A 10 -0.30 -9.63 -11.94
N PRO A 11 -0.41 -9.63 -13.28
CA PRO A 11 0.74 -9.43 -14.17
C PRO A 11 1.54 -8.16 -13.83
N LEU A 12 2.87 -8.23 -13.94
CA LEU A 12 3.77 -7.09 -13.74
C LEU A 12 3.79 -6.23 -14.99
N ARG A 13 3.77 -4.90 -14.81
CA ARG A 13 3.91 -3.99 -15.94
C ARG A 13 5.30 -4.20 -16.55
N PRO A 14 5.41 -4.35 -17.88
CA PRO A 14 6.69 -4.54 -18.53
C PRO A 14 7.53 -3.26 -18.45
N ALA A 15 8.84 -3.41 -18.60
CA ALA A 15 9.74 -2.28 -18.73
C ALA A 15 9.38 -1.49 -20.01
N THR A 16 9.33 -0.16 -19.90
CA THR A 16 9.18 0.71 -21.06
C THR A 16 10.51 0.84 -21.81
N SER A 17 10.47 1.33 -23.05
CA SER A 17 11.67 1.56 -23.88
C SER A 17 12.74 2.37 -23.14
N TRP A 18 12.32 3.43 -22.45
CA TRP A 18 13.19 4.23 -21.59
C TRP A 18 13.83 3.43 -20.43
N ILE A 19 13.10 2.52 -19.78
CA ILE A 19 13.63 1.73 -18.67
C ILE A 19 14.65 0.70 -19.17
N LEU A 20 14.39 0.08 -20.32
CA LEU A 20 15.34 -0.81 -20.98
C LEU A 20 16.64 -0.06 -21.34
N PHE A 21 16.52 1.12 -21.94
CA PHE A 21 17.66 1.98 -22.20
C PHE A 21 18.40 2.37 -20.91
N LEU A 22 17.68 2.72 -19.85
CA LEU A 22 18.28 3.12 -18.58
C LEU A 22 19.06 1.97 -17.92
N GLN A 23 18.60 0.73 -18.08
CA GLN A 23 19.33 -0.46 -17.61
C GLN A 23 20.66 -0.62 -18.37
N ASP A 24 20.62 -0.53 -19.70
CA ASP A 24 21.82 -0.60 -20.53
C ASP A 24 22.79 0.55 -20.27
N PHE A 25 22.27 1.78 -20.14
CA PHE A 25 23.07 2.96 -19.85
C PHE A 25 23.76 2.87 -18.48
N ARG A 26 23.08 2.32 -17.47
CA ARG A 26 23.65 2.07 -16.13
C ARG A 26 24.74 1.00 -16.16
N ALA A 27 24.58 -0.04 -16.98
CA ALA A 27 25.59 -1.08 -17.14
C ALA A 27 26.86 -0.53 -17.82
N GLN A 28 26.71 0.38 -18.79
CA GLN A 28 27.83 1.03 -19.47
C GLN A 28 28.47 2.16 -18.65
N THR A 29 27.69 2.82 -17.79
CA THR A 29 28.12 4.00 -17.03
C THR A 29 28.16 3.70 -15.54
N THR A 30 29.10 2.85 -15.11
CA THR A 30 29.28 2.47 -13.71
C THR A 30 29.94 3.57 -12.85
N ALA A 31 30.59 4.55 -13.49
CA ALA A 31 31.28 5.65 -12.83
C ALA A 31 30.32 6.67 -12.19
N LEU A 32 29.19 6.95 -12.86
CA LEU A 32 28.18 7.88 -12.35
C LEU A 32 27.20 7.13 -11.43
N LYS A 33 26.77 7.74 -10.32
CA LYS A 33 25.82 7.13 -9.38
C LYS A 33 24.64 8.05 -9.08
N GLY A 34 23.48 7.46 -8.80
CA GLY A 34 22.31 8.19 -8.32
C GLY A 34 21.69 9.14 -9.35
N LYS A 35 21.64 10.44 -9.02
CA LYS A 35 20.96 11.47 -9.82
C LYS A 35 21.69 11.82 -11.12
N GLU A 36 23.01 11.78 -11.12
CA GLU A 36 23.84 12.17 -12.28
C GLU A 36 23.61 11.21 -13.46
N VAL A 37 23.51 9.91 -13.18
CA VAL A 37 23.15 8.89 -14.19
C VAL A 37 21.80 9.18 -14.82
N MET A 38 20.80 9.54 -14.02
CA MET A 38 19.44 9.81 -14.52
C MET A 38 19.41 11.04 -15.42
N SER A 39 20.16 12.09 -15.06
CA SER A 39 20.26 13.31 -15.86
C SER A 39 20.99 13.05 -17.19
N ALA A 40 22.16 12.40 -17.13
CA ALA A 40 22.93 12.05 -18.31
C ALA A 40 22.18 11.09 -19.25
N ALA A 41 21.51 10.07 -18.69
CA ALA A 41 20.65 9.18 -19.46
C ALA A 41 19.53 9.94 -20.16
N SER A 42 18.90 10.91 -19.48
CA SER A 42 17.77 11.66 -20.06
C SER A 42 18.22 12.55 -21.21
N GLN A 43 19.38 13.19 -21.10
CA GLN A 43 19.96 13.97 -22.18
C GLN A 43 20.32 13.07 -23.37
N LYS A 44 20.97 11.93 -23.11
CA LYS A 44 21.34 10.97 -24.16
C LYS A 44 20.12 10.40 -24.89
N TRP A 45 19.06 10.03 -24.18
CA TRP A 45 17.83 9.55 -24.82
C TRP A 45 17.13 10.63 -25.63
N LYS A 46 17.13 11.89 -25.19
CA LYS A 46 16.57 12.99 -26.00
C LYS A 46 17.36 13.19 -27.29
N ALA A 47 18.69 13.15 -27.22
CA ALA A 47 19.60 13.30 -28.37
C ALA A 47 19.70 12.07 -29.28
N MET A 48 19.22 10.89 -28.85
CA MET A 48 19.25 9.68 -29.67
C MET A 48 18.33 9.76 -30.89
N ALA A 49 18.82 9.27 -32.03
CA ALA A 49 18.07 9.09 -33.26
C ALA A 49 16.93 8.07 -33.11
N ALA A 50 15.92 8.17 -33.99
CA ALA A 50 14.76 7.29 -33.99
C ALA A 50 15.16 5.80 -34.12
N ASP A 51 16.14 5.48 -34.97
CA ASP A 51 16.58 4.10 -35.19
C ASP A 51 17.22 3.48 -33.93
N SER A 52 17.99 4.27 -33.19
CA SER A 52 18.57 3.83 -31.92
C SER A 52 17.51 3.67 -30.82
N LYS A 53 16.42 4.45 -30.88
CA LYS A 53 15.26 4.29 -29.98
C LYS A 53 14.42 3.08 -30.37
N ALA A 54 14.28 2.78 -31.67
CA ALA A 54 13.52 1.65 -32.18
C ALA A 54 13.99 0.31 -31.60
N LYS A 55 15.30 0.16 -31.38
CA LYS A 55 15.90 -0.99 -30.67
C LYS A 55 15.26 -1.27 -29.30
N TYR A 56 14.81 -0.23 -28.58
CA TYR A 56 14.17 -0.35 -27.28
C TYR A 56 12.64 -0.24 -27.34
N GLU A 57 12.10 0.41 -28.37
CA GLU A 57 10.65 0.58 -28.56
C GLU A 57 9.96 -0.68 -29.04
N GLU A 58 10.55 -1.43 -29.98
CA GLU A 58 10.00 -2.71 -30.45
C GLU A 58 9.85 -3.75 -29.32
N PRO A 59 10.91 -4.09 -28.55
CA PRO A 59 10.76 -5.04 -27.45
C PRO A 59 9.81 -4.52 -26.35
N ALA A 60 9.76 -3.20 -26.11
CA ALA A 60 8.82 -2.61 -25.15
C ALA A 60 7.36 -2.71 -25.63
N LYS A 61 7.11 -2.55 -26.93
CA LYS A 61 5.80 -2.70 -27.57
C LYS A 61 5.32 -4.15 -27.52
N GLU A 62 6.18 -5.11 -27.85
CA GLU A 62 5.89 -6.54 -27.72
C GLU A 62 5.58 -6.92 -26.27
N ALA A 63 6.43 -6.50 -25.33
CA ALA A 63 6.22 -6.77 -23.91
C ALA A 63 4.92 -6.15 -23.39
N ARG A 64 4.55 -4.95 -23.88
CA ARG A 64 3.26 -4.31 -23.60
C ARG A 64 2.09 -5.11 -24.16
N SER A 65 2.21 -5.67 -25.36
CA SER A 65 1.18 -6.52 -25.96
C SER A 65 0.98 -7.81 -25.15
N LYS A 66 2.08 -8.51 -24.81
CA LYS A 66 2.06 -9.71 -23.94
C LYS A 66 1.44 -9.41 -22.58
N TYR A 67 1.79 -8.28 -21.97
CA TYR A 67 1.17 -7.83 -20.72
C TYR A 67 -0.32 -7.54 -20.88
N ALA A 68 -0.75 -6.92 -21.99
CA ALA A 68 -2.15 -6.63 -22.23
C ALA A 68 -2.97 -7.93 -22.34
N GLN A 69 -2.45 -8.94 -23.04
CA GLN A 69 -3.05 -10.27 -23.13
C GLN A 69 -3.10 -10.95 -21.75
N ALA A 70 -1.97 -11.01 -21.03
CA ALA A 70 -1.92 -11.60 -19.69
C ALA A 70 -2.87 -10.89 -18.71
N MET A 71 -3.00 -9.56 -18.81
CA MET A 71 -3.92 -8.79 -17.98
C MET A 71 -5.39 -9.07 -18.32
N LYS A 72 -5.72 -9.28 -19.61
CA LYS A 72 -7.07 -9.72 -20.03
C LYS A 72 -7.40 -11.09 -19.44
N SER A 73 -6.52 -12.08 -19.60
CA SER A 73 -6.73 -13.41 -19.02
C SER A 73 -6.82 -13.38 -17.49
N TYR A 74 -6.06 -12.52 -16.82
CA TYR A 74 -6.17 -12.32 -15.37
C TYR A 74 -7.51 -11.71 -14.94
N VAL A 75 -8.12 -10.86 -15.75
CA VAL A 75 -9.47 -10.32 -15.50
C VAL A 75 -10.53 -11.39 -15.78
N GLU A 76 -10.44 -12.09 -16.91
CA GLU A 76 -11.40 -13.11 -17.34
C GLU A 76 -11.41 -14.34 -16.42
N SER A 77 -10.26 -14.73 -15.87
CA SER A 77 -10.16 -15.81 -14.89
C SER A 77 -10.83 -15.51 -13.54
N GLY A 78 -11.39 -14.29 -13.35
CA GLY A 78 -12.02 -13.88 -12.11
C GLY A 78 -11.05 -13.65 -10.95
N LYS A 79 -9.74 -13.89 -11.13
CA LYS A 79 -8.69 -13.72 -10.11
C LYS A 79 -8.65 -12.29 -9.57
N LYS A 80 -8.87 -11.29 -10.43
CA LYS A 80 -8.96 -9.88 -10.00
C LYS A 80 -10.11 -9.62 -9.04
N ASP A 81 -11.27 -10.22 -9.30
CA ASP A 81 -12.45 -10.04 -8.45
C ASP A 81 -12.35 -10.86 -7.18
N ALA A 82 -11.83 -12.09 -7.29
CA ALA A 82 -11.43 -12.92 -6.16
C ALA A 82 -10.32 -12.30 -5.31
N TRP A 83 -9.48 -11.40 -5.83
CA TRP A 83 -8.56 -10.63 -4.99
C TRP A 83 -9.29 -9.51 -4.24
N LYS A 84 -10.28 -8.89 -4.89
CA LYS A 84 -11.02 -7.74 -4.36
C LYS A 84 -11.98 -8.14 -3.24
N ARG A 85 -12.71 -9.24 -3.41
CA ARG A 85 -13.69 -9.71 -2.44
C ARG A 85 -13.96 -11.20 -2.65
N ASP A 86 -14.12 -11.91 -1.54
CA ASP A 86 -14.61 -13.28 -1.57
C ASP A 86 -16.02 -13.33 -2.20
N PRO A 87 -16.22 -14.15 -3.24
CA PRO A 87 -17.54 -14.46 -3.80
C PRO A 87 -18.52 -15.00 -2.76
N GLU A 88 -18.07 -15.85 -1.84
CA GLU A 88 -18.93 -16.48 -0.83
C GLU A 88 -19.23 -15.58 0.37
N ARG A 89 -18.54 -14.44 0.49
CA ARG A 89 -18.78 -13.51 1.59
C ARG A 89 -20.15 -12.85 1.41
N PRO A 90 -21.05 -12.97 2.41
CA PRO A 90 -22.36 -12.34 2.37
C PRO A 90 -22.27 -10.85 2.04
N THR A 91 -23.19 -10.37 1.19
CA THR A 91 -23.32 -8.96 0.86
C THR A 91 -24.02 -8.23 1.99
N ARG A 92 -23.53 -7.04 2.33
CA ARG A 92 -24.23 -6.17 3.28
C ARG A 92 -25.58 -5.77 2.70
N PRO A 93 -26.66 -5.82 3.48
CA PRO A 93 -27.97 -5.39 3.01
C PRO A 93 -27.93 -3.91 2.68
N LEU A 94 -28.77 -3.53 1.72
CA LEU A 94 -28.79 -2.18 1.21
C LEU A 94 -29.44 -1.24 2.25
N LEU A 95 -28.74 -0.15 2.56
CA LEU A 95 -29.22 0.86 3.52
C LEU A 95 -30.58 1.45 3.10
N PRO A 96 -31.44 1.85 4.06
CA PRO A 96 -32.77 2.41 3.76
C PRO A 96 -32.75 3.54 2.73
N TYR A 97 -31.84 4.51 2.91
CA TYR A 97 -31.64 5.62 1.97
C TYR A 97 -31.26 5.14 0.55
N MET A 98 -30.45 4.09 0.43
CA MET A 98 -30.01 3.60 -0.88
C MET A 98 -31.13 2.84 -1.60
N ARG A 99 -32.07 2.22 -0.88
CA ARG A 99 -33.29 1.66 -1.47
C ARG A 99 -34.20 2.76 -1.99
N PHE A 100 -34.46 3.78 -1.17
CA PHE A 100 -35.19 4.97 -1.58
C PHE A 100 -34.56 5.59 -2.83
N MET A 101 -33.25 5.81 -2.85
CA MET A 101 -32.55 6.37 -4.00
C MET A 101 -32.63 5.49 -5.25
N GLN A 102 -32.77 4.16 -5.13
CA GLN A 102 -32.97 3.30 -6.30
C GLN A 102 -34.35 3.48 -6.91
N GLU A 103 -35.39 3.64 -6.10
CA GLU A 103 -36.73 3.92 -6.61
C GLU A 103 -36.83 5.34 -7.13
N TYR A 104 -36.29 6.30 -6.39
CA TYR A 104 -36.27 7.70 -6.78
C TYR A 104 -35.54 7.91 -8.11
N ARG A 105 -34.43 7.21 -8.35
CA ARG A 105 -33.72 7.26 -9.64
C ARG A 105 -34.50 6.64 -10.81
N LYS A 106 -35.44 5.74 -10.56
CA LYS A 106 -36.29 5.16 -11.62
C LYS A 106 -37.39 6.14 -12.04
N THR A 107 -37.87 6.96 -11.11
CA THR A 107 -38.97 7.91 -11.34
C THR A 107 -38.48 9.31 -11.71
N ALA A 108 -37.27 9.69 -11.27
CA ALA A 108 -36.72 11.01 -11.54
C ALA A 108 -36.07 11.10 -12.92
N THR A 109 -36.49 12.09 -13.69
CA THR A 109 -35.93 12.44 -15.00
C THR A 109 -34.99 13.62 -14.84
N GLY A 110 -33.74 13.49 -15.30
CA GLY A 110 -32.74 14.57 -15.23
C GLY A 110 -31.32 14.05 -15.12
N SER A 111 -30.37 14.96 -14.91
CA SER A 111 -28.97 14.59 -14.71
C SER A 111 -28.79 13.79 -13.42
N MET A 112 -27.94 12.77 -13.42
CA MET A 112 -27.63 11.95 -12.23
C MET A 112 -27.25 12.80 -11.01
N LEU A 113 -26.57 13.93 -11.23
CA LEU A 113 -26.20 14.87 -10.17
C LEU A 113 -27.40 15.62 -9.58
N GLU A 114 -28.36 16.03 -10.42
CA GLU A 114 -29.58 16.70 -9.99
C GLU A 114 -30.48 15.74 -9.23
N VAL A 115 -30.71 14.55 -9.79
CA VAL A 115 -31.50 13.48 -9.15
C VAL A 115 -30.91 13.07 -7.81
N THR A 116 -29.58 13.02 -7.68
CA THR A 116 -28.94 12.70 -6.40
C THR A 116 -29.10 13.82 -5.38
N LYS A 117 -29.06 15.10 -5.80
CA LYS A 117 -29.27 16.24 -4.92
C LYS A 117 -30.74 16.36 -4.48
N SER A 118 -31.68 16.24 -5.41
CA SER A 118 -33.12 16.32 -5.11
C SER A 118 -33.54 15.14 -4.22
N GLY A 119 -33.12 13.93 -4.55
CA GLY A 119 -33.40 12.75 -3.71
C GLY A 119 -32.81 12.86 -2.31
N ALA A 120 -31.60 13.42 -2.15
CA ALA A 120 -31.04 13.68 -0.82
C ALA A 120 -31.85 14.71 -0.02
N SER A 121 -32.38 15.75 -0.68
CA SER A 121 -33.24 16.75 -0.05
C SER A 121 -34.58 16.14 0.36
N GLU A 122 -35.19 15.35 -0.53
CA GLU A 122 -36.47 14.70 -0.32
C GLU A 122 -36.39 13.66 0.80
N TRP A 123 -35.34 12.85 0.84
CA TRP A 123 -35.09 11.94 1.96
C TRP A 123 -34.93 12.68 3.29
N ARG A 124 -34.34 13.88 3.32
CA ARG A 124 -34.22 14.65 4.56
C ARG A 124 -35.58 15.19 5.00
N ALA A 125 -36.40 15.65 4.05
CA ALA A 125 -37.75 16.16 4.28
C ALA A 125 -38.77 15.07 4.65
N MET A 126 -38.55 13.81 4.25
CA MET A 126 -39.43 12.68 4.61
C MET A 126 -39.55 12.49 6.13
N SER A 127 -40.74 12.12 6.58
CA SER A 127 -41.04 11.83 7.98
C SER A 127 -40.37 10.53 8.45
N ASP A 128 -40.20 10.39 9.77
CA ASP A 128 -39.66 9.16 10.35
C ASP A 128 -40.57 7.95 10.11
N ALA A 129 -41.87 8.16 9.90
CA ALA A 129 -42.82 7.10 9.56
C ALA A 129 -42.59 6.54 8.14
N GLU A 130 -42.32 7.42 7.16
CA GLU A 130 -41.99 7.01 5.78
C GLU A 130 -40.61 6.34 5.72
N LYS A 131 -39.64 6.88 6.46
CA LYS A 131 -38.31 6.27 6.61
C LYS A 131 -38.38 4.91 7.32
N ARG A 132 -39.31 4.72 8.26
CA ARG A 132 -39.52 3.45 8.98
C ARG A 132 -39.89 2.30 8.05
N ARG A 133 -40.64 2.54 6.97
CA ARG A 133 -40.92 1.52 5.95
C ARG A 133 -39.64 0.94 5.37
N TRP A 134 -38.68 1.81 5.03
CA TRP A 134 -37.38 1.42 4.50
C TRP A 134 -36.45 0.86 5.58
N ALA A 135 -36.57 1.33 6.82
CA ALA A 135 -35.80 0.83 7.96
C ALA A 135 -36.21 -0.59 8.38
N GLY A 136 -37.51 -0.91 8.39
CA GLY A 136 -38.01 -2.23 8.78
C GLY A 136 -37.49 -3.37 7.90
N SER A 137 -37.48 -3.18 6.57
CA SER A 137 -36.86 -4.14 5.64
C SER A 137 -35.34 -4.22 5.79
N TYR A 138 -34.68 -3.14 6.22
CA TYR A 138 -33.24 -3.17 6.47
C TYR A 138 -32.88 -3.89 7.77
N ASP A 139 -33.65 -3.70 8.84
CA ASP A 139 -33.36 -4.29 10.15
C ASP A 139 -33.50 -5.81 10.13
N THR A 140 -34.50 -6.32 9.41
CA THR A 140 -34.69 -7.76 9.16
C THR A 140 -33.52 -8.36 8.38
N GLU A 141 -33.20 -7.83 7.20
CA GLU A 141 -32.07 -8.31 6.38
C GLU A 141 -30.72 -8.11 7.06
N LYS A 142 -30.57 -7.10 7.93
CA LYS A 142 -29.37 -6.89 8.74
C LYS A 142 -29.18 -8.00 9.77
N ALA A 143 -30.26 -8.48 10.39
CA ALA A 143 -30.20 -9.62 11.29
C ALA A 143 -29.80 -10.89 10.53
N GLU A 144 -30.42 -11.15 9.38
CA GLU A 144 -30.05 -12.29 8.50
C GLU A 144 -28.60 -12.21 8.03
N TYR A 145 -28.13 -11.02 7.64
CA TYR A 145 -26.73 -10.79 7.28
C TYR A 145 -25.77 -11.06 8.44
N ALA A 146 -26.13 -10.67 9.66
CA ALA A 146 -25.30 -10.92 10.84
C ALA A 146 -25.15 -12.42 11.09
N GLU A 147 -26.24 -13.18 10.99
CA GLU A 147 -26.25 -14.64 11.11
C GLU A 147 -25.46 -15.31 9.98
N ALA A 148 -25.68 -14.90 8.73
CA ALA A 148 -24.94 -15.41 7.57
C ALA A 148 -23.43 -15.11 7.68
N MET A 149 -23.06 -13.92 8.16
CA MET A 149 -21.66 -13.55 8.41
C MET A 149 -21.05 -14.34 9.56
N ARG A 150 -21.83 -14.68 10.60
CA ARG A 150 -21.36 -15.55 11.68
C ARG A 150 -21.03 -16.93 11.15
N LYS A 151 -21.96 -17.56 10.42
CA LYS A 151 -21.75 -18.86 9.76
C LYS A 151 -20.56 -18.84 8.80
N TYR A 152 -20.43 -17.79 7.99
CA TYR A 152 -19.29 -17.63 7.07
C TYR A 152 -17.94 -17.53 7.81
N LYS A 153 -17.88 -16.83 8.94
CA LYS A 153 -16.66 -16.78 9.78
C LYS A 153 -16.35 -18.12 10.44
N GLU A 154 -17.36 -18.77 11.01
CA GLU A 154 -17.23 -20.06 11.70
C GLU A 154 -16.84 -21.18 10.73
N SER A 155 -17.33 -21.13 9.49
CA SER A 155 -17.00 -22.12 8.45
C SER A 155 -15.53 -22.13 8.00
N GLY A 156 -14.72 -21.17 8.44
CA GLY A 156 -13.32 -21.06 8.01
C GLY A 156 -13.13 -20.63 6.54
N LYS A 157 -14.23 -20.43 5.79
CA LYS A 157 -14.21 -19.98 4.39
C LYS A 157 -13.43 -18.68 4.20
N GLU A 158 -13.52 -17.76 5.16
CA GLU A 158 -12.73 -16.51 5.12
C GLU A 158 -11.22 -16.78 5.20
N ALA A 159 -10.79 -17.74 6.01
CA ALA A 159 -9.39 -18.11 6.13
C ALA A 159 -8.91 -18.83 4.86
N ALA A 160 -9.68 -19.80 4.36
CA ALA A 160 -9.40 -20.52 3.12
C ALA A 160 -9.33 -19.58 1.90
N TYR A 161 -10.24 -18.60 1.79
CA TYR A 161 -10.19 -17.57 0.76
C TYR A 161 -8.92 -16.72 0.88
N LYS A 162 -8.59 -16.23 2.08
CA LYS A 162 -7.38 -15.41 2.27
C LYS A 162 -6.11 -16.21 2.01
N GLU A 163 -6.12 -17.52 2.25
CA GLU A 163 -5.02 -18.43 1.92
C GLU A 163 -4.89 -18.61 0.41
N LYS A 164 -5.98 -19.01 -0.26
CA LYS A 164 -6.04 -19.23 -1.72
C LYS A 164 -5.60 -18.01 -2.52
N VAL A 165 -6.03 -16.83 -2.08
CA VAL A 165 -5.74 -15.55 -2.73
C VAL A 165 -4.35 -15.00 -2.32
N GLY A 166 -3.69 -15.62 -1.33
CA GLY A 166 -2.34 -15.23 -0.87
C GLY A 166 -2.31 -14.00 0.06
N ILE A 167 -3.48 -13.56 0.54
CA ILE A 167 -3.61 -12.43 1.48
C ILE A 167 -2.97 -12.79 2.82
N LEU A 168 -3.11 -14.03 3.32
CA LEU A 168 -2.50 -14.45 4.59
C LEU A 168 -0.98 -14.34 4.55
N ALA A 169 -0.34 -14.88 3.50
CA ALA A 169 1.11 -14.79 3.33
C ALA A 169 1.60 -13.33 3.29
N GLN A 170 0.82 -12.42 2.69
CA GLN A 170 1.13 -10.99 2.69
C GLN A 170 0.93 -10.36 4.08
N GLN A 171 -0.11 -10.75 4.82
CA GLN A 171 -0.33 -10.29 6.19
C GLN A 171 0.80 -10.71 7.12
N GLU A 172 1.28 -11.95 7.03
CA GLU A 172 2.43 -12.43 7.80
C GLU A 172 3.72 -11.70 7.43
N LYS A 173 3.98 -11.50 6.12
CA LYS A 173 5.11 -10.67 5.67
C LYS A 173 5.03 -9.25 6.21
N LEU A 174 3.84 -8.66 6.30
CA LEU A 174 3.64 -7.32 6.86
C LEU A 174 3.82 -7.30 8.38
N LYS A 175 3.31 -8.30 9.11
CA LYS A 175 3.54 -8.46 10.54
C LYS A 175 5.04 -8.59 10.82
N ALA A 176 5.74 -9.43 10.07
CA ALA A 176 7.19 -9.57 10.17
C ALA A 176 7.94 -8.27 9.84
N LYS A 177 7.54 -7.53 8.79
CA LYS A 177 8.10 -6.21 8.47
C LYS A 177 7.86 -5.20 9.60
N LYS A 178 6.64 -5.14 10.15
CA LYS A 178 6.30 -4.27 11.29
C LYS A 178 7.12 -4.64 12.53
N ALA A 179 7.27 -5.94 12.81
CA ALA A 179 8.09 -6.43 13.91
C ALA A 179 9.55 -5.98 13.76
N LYS A 180 10.15 -6.18 12.58
CA LYS A 180 11.52 -5.72 12.27
C LYS A 180 11.68 -4.20 12.40
N VAL A 181 10.70 -3.42 11.92
CA VAL A 181 10.72 -1.96 12.08
C VAL A 181 10.63 -1.56 13.56
N SER A 182 9.75 -2.24 14.32
CA SER A 182 9.61 -1.98 15.76
C SER A 182 10.88 -2.34 16.54
N GLU A 183 11.57 -3.42 16.16
CA GLU A 183 12.82 -3.86 16.75
C GLU A 183 13.96 -2.88 16.46
N LYS A 184 14.10 -2.46 15.19
CA LYS A 184 15.04 -1.40 14.78
C LYS A 184 14.78 -0.09 15.53
N ALA A 185 13.51 0.28 15.74
CA ALA A 185 13.14 1.46 16.51
C ALA A 185 13.47 1.34 18.00
N LYS A 186 13.24 0.16 18.60
CA LYS A 186 13.65 -0.14 19.98
C LYS A 186 15.18 -0.07 20.13
N ALA A 187 15.93 -0.68 19.21
CA ALA A 187 17.40 -0.62 19.20
C ALA A 187 17.92 0.82 19.11
N ALA A 188 17.31 1.67 18.28
CA ALA A 188 17.65 3.09 18.20
C ALA A 188 17.36 3.85 19.50
N LYS A 189 16.24 3.57 20.17
CA LYS A 189 15.91 4.16 21.49
C LYS A 189 16.88 3.72 22.58
N THR A 190 17.26 2.44 22.60
CA THR A 190 18.25 1.91 23.56
C THR A 190 19.63 2.53 23.35
N ALA A 191 20.08 2.65 22.09
CA ALA A 191 21.33 3.33 21.75
C ALA A 191 21.31 4.83 22.14
N GLU A 192 20.13 5.48 22.07
CA GLU A 192 19.97 6.88 22.48
C GLU A 192 20.04 7.05 24.01
N LYS A 193 19.46 6.11 24.76
CA LYS A 193 19.57 6.10 26.23
C LYS A 193 21.01 5.81 26.68
N ALA A 194 21.70 4.89 26.01
CA ALA A 194 23.10 4.57 26.28
C ALA A 194 24.05 5.75 26.00
N THR A 195 23.84 6.48 24.90
CA THR A 195 24.61 7.70 24.58
C THR A 195 24.36 8.84 25.56
N LYS A 196 23.13 9.03 26.05
CA LYS A 196 22.86 10.01 27.11
C LYS A 196 23.58 9.63 28.41
N LYS A 197 23.58 8.35 28.78
CA LYS A 197 24.26 7.83 29.98
C LYS A 197 25.79 7.86 29.88
N SER A 198 26.38 7.63 28.69
CA SER A 198 27.82 7.74 28.50
C SER A 198 28.30 9.19 28.52
N LYS A 199 27.51 10.13 27.97
CA LYS A 199 27.79 11.57 28.09
C LYS A 199 27.77 12.07 29.52
N SER A 200 26.80 11.63 30.35
CA SER A 200 26.77 12.02 31.77
C SER A 200 27.95 11.43 32.54
N LYS A 201 28.27 10.14 32.35
CA LYS A 201 29.45 9.51 32.98
C LYS A 201 30.78 10.12 32.55
N ALA A 202 30.91 10.53 31.29
CA ALA A 202 32.12 11.22 30.81
C ALA A 202 32.28 12.59 31.48
N ALA A 203 31.19 13.34 31.67
CA ALA A 203 31.21 14.62 32.40
C ALA A 203 31.59 14.43 33.89
N ASP A 204 31.09 13.38 34.56
CA ASP A 204 31.46 13.02 35.93
C ASP A 204 32.93 12.58 36.07
N LYS A 205 33.44 11.76 35.14
CA LYS A 205 34.85 11.30 35.15
C LYS A 205 35.83 12.46 34.97
N VAL A 206 35.51 13.43 34.12
CA VAL A 206 36.33 14.64 33.92
C VAL A 206 36.33 15.52 35.17
N LYS A 207 35.20 15.65 35.88
CA LYS A 207 35.13 16.36 37.17
C LYS A 207 35.93 15.68 38.29
N LYS A 208 36.13 14.36 38.23
CA LYS A 208 36.89 13.56 39.21
C LYS A 208 38.37 13.35 38.84
N GLY A 209 38.92 14.12 37.90
CA GLY A 209 40.36 14.13 37.59
C GLY A 209 40.85 13.05 36.61
N ALA A 210 39.97 12.32 35.94
CA ALA A 210 40.38 11.32 34.94
C ALA A 210 40.86 11.99 33.63
N PRO A 211 41.84 11.40 32.91
CA PRO A 211 42.34 11.96 31.66
C PRO A 211 41.24 12.09 30.61
N THR A 212 41.01 13.33 30.16
CA THR A 212 39.96 13.74 29.21
C THR A 212 39.93 12.92 27.92
N LYS A 213 41.08 12.39 27.48
CA LYS A 213 41.18 11.52 26.29
C LYS A 213 40.35 10.23 26.42
N VAL A 214 40.37 9.58 27.59
CA VAL A 214 39.68 8.29 27.82
C VAL A 214 38.17 8.50 27.94
N ALA A 215 37.73 9.53 28.68
CA ALA A 215 36.32 9.89 28.81
C ALA A 215 35.68 10.32 27.48
N LYS A 216 36.45 10.97 26.60
CA LYS A 216 35.99 11.39 25.26
C LYS A 216 35.88 10.21 24.29
N ALA A 217 36.77 9.22 24.36
CA ALA A 217 36.73 8.02 23.52
C ALA A 217 35.48 7.16 23.78
N GLU A 218 35.10 6.95 25.05
CA GLU A 218 33.89 6.20 25.43
C GLU A 218 32.60 6.89 24.94
N ALA A 219 32.57 8.23 24.94
CA ALA A 219 31.43 9.01 24.47
C ALA A 219 31.30 9.00 22.93
N GLU A 220 32.42 9.02 22.19
CA GLU A 220 32.44 8.91 20.73
C GLU A 220 32.02 7.52 20.24
N ALA A 221 32.50 6.45 20.88
CA ALA A 221 32.08 5.08 20.56
C ALA A 221 30.55 4.90 20.69
N ALA A 222 29.94 5.45 21.75
CA ALA A 222 28.49 5.41 21.92
C ALA A 222 27.75 6.19 20.82
N LYS A 223 28.26 7.34 20.37
CA LYS A 223 27.66 8.13 19.28
C LYS A 223 27.68 7.38 17.94
N GLU A 224 28.75 6.64 17.66
CA GLU A 224 28.88 5.80 16.45
C GLU A 224 27.83 4.67 16.44
N VAL A 225 27.63 4.02 17.59
CA VAL A 225 26.56 3.01 17.77
C VAL A 225 25.16 3.62 17.57
N LEU A 226 24.91 4.81 18.11
CA LEU A 226 23.64 5.52 17.89
C LEU A 226 23.43 5.87 16.41
N LYS A 227 24.49 6.33 15.72
CA LYS A 227 24.44 6.69 14.29
C LYS A 227 24.08 5.47 13.45
N LYS A 228 24.72 4.32 13.69
CA LYS A 228 24.42 3.04 13.03
C LYS A 228 23.00 2.55 13.32
N ALA A 229 22.53 2.65 14.56
CA ALA A 229 21.17 2.24 14.93
C ALA A 229 20.10 3.14 14.29
N LYS A 230 20.32 4.46 14.25
CA LYS A 230 19.41 5.41 13.58
C LYS A 230 19.40 5.25 12.06
N ALA A 231 20.53 4.94 11.43
CA ALA A 231 20.59 4.62 10.01
C ALA A 231 19.79 3.35 9.68
N LYS A 232 19.93 2.29 10.48
CA LYS A 232 19.17 1.04 10.32
C LYS A 232 17.66 1.19 10.55
N ALA A 233 17.23 2.12 11.40
CA ALA A 233 15.82 2.40 11.67
C ALA A 233 15.15 3.27 10.59
N LYS A 234 15.93 4.03 9.82
CA LYS A 234 15.46 4.85 8.69
C LYS A 234 15.43 4.10 7.35
N ALA A 235 16.11 2.96 7.27
CA ALA A 235 16.15 2.06 6.11
C ALA A 235 15.14 0.91 6.24
#